data_AF-A0A3N5KHW6-F1
#
_entry.id   AF-A0A3N5KHW6-F1
#
_cell.length_a   1.000
_cell.length_b   1.000
_cell.length_c   1.000
_cell.angle_alpha   90.00
_cell.angle_beta   90.00
_cell.angle_gamma   90.00
#
_symmetry.space_group_name_H-M   'P 1'
#
loop_
_entity.id
_entity.type
_entity.pdbx_description
1 polymer ?
#
loop_
_entity_poly.entity_id
_entity_poly.type
_entity_poly.pdbx_seq_one_letter_code
_entity_poly.pdbx_strand_id
1 'polypeptide(L)' 'MKGIGAVIVTFNSGREIGACLDALGGRVERVVVVDNASSDGTRDEVRKHP' A
#
# COMPACT_ATOMS: atom_id res chain seq x y z
N MET A 1 15.49 -8.08 0.71
CA MET A 1 16.41 -7.45 1.69
C MET A 1 15.81 -7.71 3.07
N LYS A 2 16.53 -8.28 4.04
CA LYS A 2 15.98 -8.50 5.39
C LYS A 2 16.13 -7.22 6.22
N GLY A 3 15.11 -6.87 7.03
CA GLY A 3 15.15 -5.71 7.93
C GLY A 3 14.72 -4.37 7.33
N ILE A 4 14.17 -4.33 6.11
CA ILE A 4 13.61 -3.10 5.53
C ILE A 4 12.09 -3.16 5.58
N GLY A 5 11.47 -2.14 6.15
CA GLY A 5 10.02 -1.90 6.09
C GLY A 5 9.69 -0.71 5.17
N ALA A 6 8.50 -0.72 4.59
CA ALA A 6 7.97 0.38 3.80
C ALA A 6 6.77 1.04 4.50
N VAL A 7 6.76 2.37 4.54
CA VAL A 7 5.59 3.16 4.93
C VAL A 7 5.07 3.87 3.69
N ILE A 8 3.82 3.62 3.33
CA ILE A 8 3.16 4.22 2.16
C ILE A 8 2.08 5.14 2.68
N VAL A 9 2.27 6.45 2.52
CA VAL A 9 1.22 7.44 2.77
C VAL A 9 0.44 7.63 1.47
N THR A 10 -0.87 7.53 1.53
CA THR A 10 -1.73 7.62 0.33
C THR A 10 -3.00 8.44 0.61
N PHE A 11 -3.51 9.09 -0.42
CA PHE A 11 -4.79 9.81 -0.41
C PHE A 11 -5.41 9.73 -1.80
N ASN A 12 -6.61 9.18 -1.90
CA ASN A 12 -7.36 9.03 -3.15
C ASN A 12 -6.52 8.47 -4.30
N SER A 13 -5.82 7.36 -4.06
CA SER A 13 -4.94 6.69 -5.02
C SER A 13 -5.43 5.28 -5.33
N GLY A 14 -6.75 5.06 -5.38
CA GLY A 14 -7.33 3.72 -5.56
C GLY A 14 -6.93 3.05 -6.88
N ARG A 15 -6.52 3.83 -7.89
CA ARG A 15 -6.07 3.31 -9.18
C ARG A 15 -4.60 2.87 -9.16
N GLU A 16 -3.79 3.44 -8.28
CA GLU A 16 -2.35 3.24 -8.24
C GLU A 16 -1.90 2.33 -7.09
N ILE A 17 -2.63 2.32 -5.97
CA ILE A 17 -2.19 1.68 -4.73
C ILE A 17 -1.97 0.18 -4.88
N GLY A 18 -2.79 -0.52 -5.67
CA GLY A 18 -2.62 -1.95 -5.92
C GLY A 18 -1.30 -2.27 -6.62
N ALA A 19 -1.01 -1.62 -7.75
CA ALA A 19 0.25 -1.82 -8.46
C ALA A 19 1.49 -1.42 -7.63
N CYS A 20 1.33 -0.44 -6.73
CA CYS A 20 2.38 -0.07 -5.78
C CYS A 20 2.68 -1.19 -4.77
N LEU A 21 1.65 -1.81 -4.21
CA LEU A 21 1.78 -2.94 -3.29
C LEU A 21 2.36 -4.17 -3.98
N ASP A 22 1.88 -4.50 -5.19
CA ASP A 22 2.41 -5.58 -6.01
C ASP A 22 3.91 -5.42 -6.28
N ALA A 23 4.36 -4.20 -6.58
CA ALA A 23 5.76 -3.91 -6.84
C ALA A 23 6.67 -4.14 -5.62
N LEU A 24 6.13 -4.03 -4.40
CA LEU A 24 6.85 -4.27 -3.14
C LEU A 24 6.91 -5.74 -2.73
N GLY A 25 6.08 -6.61 -3.33
CA GLY A 25 5.99 -8.03 -3.03
C GLY A 25 7.36 -8.72 -2.95
N GLY A 26 7.68 -9.30 -1.78
CA GLY A 26 8.94 -10.01 -1.52
C GLY A 26 10.20 -9.14 -1.41
N ARG A 27 10.10 -7.81 -1.55
CA ARG A 27 11.26 -6.90 -1.47
C ARG A 27 11.52 -6.40 -0.04
N VAL A 28 10.45 -6.21 0.72
CA VAL A 28 10.43 -5.69 2.09
C VAL A 28 9.80 -6.70 3.05
N GLU A 29 10.10 -6.57 4.34
CA GLU A 29 9.62 -7.48 5.39
C GLU A 29 8.25 -7.08 5.96
N ARG A 30 7.94 -5.78 5.92
CA ARG A 30 6.68 -5.22 6.40
C ARG A 30 6.27 -4.01 5.56
N VAL A 31 4.98 -3.89 5.31
CA VAL A 31 4.36 -2.71 4.71
C VAL A 31 3.37 -2.12 5.71
N VAL A 32 3.38 -0.80 5.87
CA VAL A 32 2.37 -0.04 6.60
C VAL A 32 1.77 0.99 5.64
N VAL A 33 0.47 0.88 5.38
CA VAL A 33 -0.27 1.87 4.60
C VAL A 33 -0.94 2.86 5.53
N VAL A 34 -0.64 4.14 5.35
CA VAL A 34 -1.28 5.26 6.05
C VAL A 34 -2.25 5.91 5.08
N ASP A 35 -3.52 5.56 5.21
CA ASP A 35 -4.60 6.20 4.46
C ASP A 35 -4.94 7.56 5.07
N ASN A 36 -4.73 8.64 4.31
CA ASN A 36 -4.96 10.02 4.73
C ASN A 36 -6.42 10.45 4.50
N ALA A 37 -7.36 9.61 4.94
CA ALA A 37 -8.80 9.79 4.81
C ALA A 37 -9.34 9.77 3.37
N SER A 38 -8.94 8.77 2.57
CA SER A 38 -9.44 8.62 1.21
C SER A 38 -10.95 8.35 1.15
N SER A 39 -11.59 8.81 0.07
CA SER A 39 -13.02 8.66 -0.22
C SER A 39 -13.31 8.00 -1.58
N ASP A 40 -12.28 7.55 -2.30
CA ASP A 40 -12.36 7.01 -3.66
C ASP A 40 -12.29 5.46 -3.74
N GLY A 41 -12.36 4.77 -2.61
CA GLY A 41 -12.19 3.32 -2.54
C GLY A 41 -10.74 2.84 -2.35
N THR A 42 -9.76 3.74 -2.17
CA THR A 42 -8.35 3.37 -1.87
C THR A 42 -8.24 2.31 -0.77
N ARG A 43 -8.99 2.47 0.33
CA ARG A 43 -8.98 1.50 1.44
C ARG A 43 -9.46 0.11 1.04
N ASP A 44 -10.45 0.03 0.16
CA ASP A 44 -10.98 -1.25 -0.31
C ASP A 44 -10.03 -1.92 -1.28
N GLU A 45 -9.33 -1.14 -2.10
CA GLU A 45 -8.24 -1.66 -2.93
C GLU A 45 -7.11 -2.22 -2.07
N VAL A 46 -6.61 -1.48 -1.07
CA VAL A 46 -5.54 -1.95 -0.16
C VAL A 46 -5.88 -3.30 0.48
N ARG A 47 -7.15 -3.53 0.88
CA ARG A 47 -7.59 -4.79 1.49
C ARG A 47 -7.53 -6.01 0.58
N LYS A 48 -7.41 -5.82 -0.74
CA LYS A 48 -7.24 -6.93 -1.70
C LYS A 48 -5.80 -7.45 -1.74
N HIS A 49 -4.86 -6.74 -1.10
CA HIS A 49 -3.43 -7.03 -1.11
C HIS A 49 -2.97 -7.50 0.29
N PRO A 50 -2.04 -8.46 0.35
CA PRO A 50 -1.54 -9.05 1.61
C PRO A 50 -0.60 -8.15 2.41
#